data_AF-D8QJL0-F1
#
_entry.id   AF-D8QJL0-F1
#
_cell.length_a   1.000
_cell.length_b   1.000
_cell.length_c   1.000
_cell.angle_alpha   90.00
_cell.angle_beta   90.00
_cell.angle_gamma   90.00
#
_symmetry.space_group_name_H-M   'P 1'
#
loop_
_entity.id
_entity.type
_entity.pdbx_description
1 polymer ?
#
loop_
_entity_poly.entity_id
_entity_poly.type
_entity_poly.pdbx_seq_one_letter_code
_entity_poly.pdbx_strand_id
1 'polypeptide(L)'
;MEEFLRKRIRLRRDKEELQLLLRLADQLCQHNLFSSGDILASTLKQLNAILKDPGRIVFSTLASDPLQVDFEDLTDCLDVALLSLDVYGAISNVSVMPRMKPRDTVISSVVRALRPHVVAWGAALHPAHGRFAKTGYDLALVVRKIAMAYHLMHIANADDAKEFLHAHPTFISQAFDLWLHCSQYVPLAPESTDTVTSIVSTVIQIYSQLVHSLSSPSAEDRALFIDILRRALGGKRTLRTVIIYHTKFFAKLPHRPTVMGISINYQIWKYYFTLITNLVGQPEFQQTSVPSKTISTIVSAARRCLEARETTDGAFDAIRLLDILCRKANSNKALARAFGAGLFDLLHDLPACPDDQVSAISSFVDYACAGLYQARVIHAFIRHHPSRFNISRKALPSGNHLATWKNIARVSNDARALYRNSRKEKEWQQAMRCSNDKMVGEVATCRR
;
A
#
# COMPACT_ATOMS: atom_id res chain seq x y z
N MET A 1 -38.78 -28.62 -6.77
CA MET A 1 -38.94 -28.66 -5.30
C MET A 1 -37.90 -29.56 -4.63
N GLU A 2 -37.74 -30.81 -5.06
CA GLU A 2 -36.76 -31.73 -4.46
C GLU A 2 -35.30 -31.27 -4.62
N GLU A 3 -34.92 -30.79 -5.81
CA GLU A 3 -33.58 -30.25 -6.08
C GLU A 3 -33.23 -29.03 -5.21
N PHE A 4 -34.20 -28.13 -5.02
CA PHE A 4 -34.07 -26.98 -4.15
C PHE A 4 -33.82 -27.39 -2.69
N LEU A 5 -34.56 -28.39 -2.20
CA LEU A 5 -34.37 -28.92 -0.84
C LEU A 5 -33.00 -29.58 -0.68
N ARG A 6 -32.57 -30.39 -1.66
CA ARG A 6 -31.23 -31.01 -1.67
C ARG A 6 -30.12 -29.96 -1.64
N LYS A 7 -30.25 -28.89 -2.44
CA LYS A 7 -29.30 -27.77 -2.47
C LYS A 7 -29.24 -27.07 -1.11
N ARG A 8 -30.38 -26.79 -0.48
CA ARG A 8 -30.44 -26.13 0.82
C ARG A 8 -29.83 -26.98 1.95
N ILE A 9 -30.10 -28.29 1.96
CA ILE A 9 -29.46 -29.23 2.91
C ILE A 9 -27.94 -29.25 2.72
N ARG A 10 -27.47 -29.28 1.46
CA ARG A 10 -26.04 -29.22 1.14
C ARG A 10 -25.40 -27.93 1.64
N LEU A 11 -25.99 -26.77 1.35
CA LEU A 11 -25.48 -25.46 1.79
C LEU A 11 -25.42 -25.34 3.31
N ARG A 12 -26.44 -25.84 4.01
CA ARG A 12 -26.45 -25.88 5.48
C ARG A 12 -25.30 -26.72 6.04
N ARG A 13 -25.07 -27.90 5.48
CA ARG A 13 -23.96 -28.77 5.90
C ARG A 13 -22.60 -28.13 5.62
N ASP A 14 -22.41 -27.52 4.45
CA ASP A 14 -21.18 -26.80 4.10
C ASP A 14 -20.94 -25.66 5.11
N LYS A 15 -21.98 -24.87 5.44
CA LYS A 15 -21.91 -23.81 6.45
C LYS A 15 -21.48 -24.32 7.84
N GLU A 16 -22.06 -25.42 8.31
CA GLU A 16 -21.74 -26.03 9.61
C GLU A 16 -20.29 -26.53 9.65
N GLU A 17 -19.80 -27.18 8.59
CA GLU A 17 -18.41 -27.64 8.49
C GLU A 17 -17.42 -26.47 8.38
N LEU A 18 -17.75 -25.42 7.62
CA LEU A 18 -16.95 -24.19 7.51
C LEU A 18 -16.85 -23.44 8.85
N GLN A 19 -17.94 -23.33 9.61
CA GLN A 19 -17.92 -22.74 10.96
C GLN A 19 -17.05 -23.53 11.93
N LEU A 20 -17.03 -24.87 11.81
CA LEU A 20 -16.11 -25.69 12.60
C LEU A 20 -14.65 -25.40 12.23
N LEU A 21 -14.32 -25.34 10.93
CA LEU A 21 -12.96 -25.02 10.48
C LEU A 21 -12.50 -23.63 10.91
N LEU A 22 -13.38 -22.63 10.83
CA LEU A 22 -13.07 -21.27 11.29
C LEU A 22 -12.67 -21.27 12.77
N ARG A 23 -13.49 -21.91 13.62
CA ARG A 23 -13.20 -22.01 15.06
C ARG A 23 -11.87 -22.71 15.34
N LEU A 24 -11.59 -23.81 14.64
CA LEU A 24 -10.33 -24.55 14.80
C LEU A 24 -9.13 -23.69 14.34
N ALA A 25 -9.26 -22.98 13.22
CA ALA A 25 -8.23 -22.09 12.73
C ALA A 25 -7.97 -20.93 13.71
N ASP A 26 -9.02 -20.31 14.25
CA ASP A 26 -8.90 -19.24 15.24
C ASP A 26 -8.23 -19.69 16.54
N GLN A 27 -8.55 -20.91 17.02
CA GLN A 27 -7.85 -21.53 18.16
C GLN A 27 -6.37 -21.72 17.86
N LEU A 28 -6.04 -22.22 16.66
CA LEU A 28 -4.65 -22.40 16.22
C LEU A 28 -3.92 -21.07 16.01
N CYS A 29 -4.62 -19.97 15.72
CA CYS A 29 -4.05 -18.63 15.63
C CYS A 29 -4.00 -17.89 16.99
N GLN A 30 -4.41 -18.53 18.10
CA GLN A 30 -4.54 -17.91 19.43
C GLN A 30 -5.52 -16.73 19.50
N HIS A 31 -6.47 -16.65 18.57
CA HIS A 31 -7.57 -15.68 18.67
C HIS A 31 -8.62 -16.15 19.69
N ASN A 32 -8.71 -17.45 19.94
CA ASN A 32 -9.62 -18.05 20.92
C ASN A 32 -8.87 -18.98 21.87
N LEU A 33 -9.40 -19.15 23.08
CA LEU A 33 -8.94 -20.18 24.01
C LEU A 33 -9.25 -21.57 23.45
N PHE A 34 -8.34 -22.51 23.68
CA PHE A 34 -8.62 -23.92 23.44
C PHE A 34 -9.79 -24.39 24.30
N SER A 35 -10.64 -25.26 23.77
CA SER A 35 -11.68 -25.92 24.55
C SER A 35 -11.04 -26.75 25.67
N SER A 36 -11.77 -27.02 26.75
CA SER A 36 -11.25 -27.83 27.87
C SER A 36 -10.74 -29.19 27.39
N GLY A 37 -9.42 -29.43 27.50
CA GLY A 37 -8.75 -30.66 27.08
C GLY A 37 -8.10 -30.62 25.69
N ASP A 38 -8.34 -29.57 24.89
CA ASP A 38 -7.68 -29.40 23.60
C ASP A 38 -6.28 -28.81 23.75
N ILE A 39 -5.34 -29.34 22.97
CA ILE A 39 -3.99 -28.80 22.80
C ILE A 39 -3.74 -28.52 21.31
N LEU A 40 -2.76 -27.67 21.00
CA LEU A 40 -2.42 -27.31 19.61
C LEU A 40 -2.33 -28.53 18.67
N ALA A 41 -1.73 -29.63 19.13
CA ALA A 41 -1.62 -30.86 18.36
C ALA A 41 -2.96 -31.55 18.08
N SER A 42 -3.91 -31.57 19.03
CA SER A 42 -5.24 -32.18 18.84
C SER A 42 -6.10 -31.35 17.89
N THR A 43 -6.11 -30.02 18.06
CA THR A 43 -6.81 -29.08 17.19
C THR A 43 -6.29 -29.16 15.74
N LEU A 44 -4.96 -29.18 15.56
CA LEU A 44 -4.34 -29.32 14.23
C LEU A 44 -4.68 -30.67 13.59
N LYS A 45 -4.66 -31.76 14.37
CA LYS A 45 -5.05 -33.09 13.88
C LYS A 45 -6.50 -33.11 13.42
N GLN A 46 -7.41 -32.46 14.17
CA GLN A 46 -8.82 -32.35 13.80
C GLN A 46 -9.01 -31.52 12.52
N LEU A 47 -8.35 -30.37 12.42
CA LEU A 47 -8.37 -29.54 11.21
C LEU A 47 -7.92 -30.35 9.98
N ASN A 48 -6.78 -31.02 10.09
CA ASN A 48 -6.24 -31.87 9.02
C ASN A 48 -7.17 -33.05 8.68
N ALA A 49 -7.84 -33.66 9.65
CA ALA A 49 -8.78 -34.75 9.41
C ALA A 49 -9.98 -34.27 8.58
N ILE A 50 -10.51 -33.08 8.88
CA ILE A 50 -11.62 -32.49 8.13
C ILE A 50 -11.19 -32.17 6.70
N LEU A 51 -10.01 -31.56 6.52
CA LEU A 51 -9.50 -31.16 5.21
C LEU A 51 -9.08 -32.33 4.31
N LYS A 52 -8.73 -33.48 4.89
CA LYS A 52 -8.35 -34.69 4.14
C LYS A 52 -9.52 -35.57 3.72
N ASP A 53 -10.66 -35.44 4.38
CA ASP A 53 -11.77 -36.37 4.23
C ASP A 53 -12.45 -36.17 2.86
N PRO A 54 -12.29 -37.08 1.89
CA PRO A 54 -12.85 -36.93 0.56
C PRO A 54 -14.39 -37.04 0.56
N GLY A 55 -14.99 -37.55 1.65
CA GLY A 55 -16.44 -37.64 1.83
C GLY A 55 -17.08 -36.38 2.42
N ARG A 56 -16.27 -35.36 2.76
CA ARG A 56 -16.77 -34.07 3.27
C ARG A 56 -16.98 -33.07 2.15
N ILE A 57 -17.90 -32.14 2.42
CA ILE A 57 -18.43 -31.19 1.45
C ILE A 57 -17.80 -29.79 1.67
N VAL A 58 -16.81 -29.68 2.57
CA VAL A 58 -16.12 -28.43 2.86
C VAL A 58 -15.63 -27.75 1.59
N PHE A 59 -15.91 -26.45 1.47
CA PHE A 59 -15.52 -25.62 0.33
C PHE A 59 -16.17 -26.06 -0.99
N SER A 60 -17.17 -26.94 -0.98
CA SER A 60 -17.82 -27.37 -2.22
C SER A 60 -18.50 -26.21 -2.95
N THR A 61 -18.96 -25.21 -2.20
CA THR A 61 -19.50 -23.97 -2.75
C THR A 61 -18.38 -23.14 -3.38
N LEU A 62 -17.26 -22.94 -2.68
CA LEU A 62 -16.10 -22.23 -3.20
C LEU A 62 -15.51 -22.92 -4.45
N ALA A 63 -15.44 -24.25 -4.47
CA ALA A 63 -14.93 -25.03 -5.58
C ALA A 63 -15.85 -25.03 -6.81
N SER A 64 -17.13 -24.65 -6.64
CA SER A 64 -18.08 -24.55 -7.75
C SER A 64 -17.83 -23.31 -8.62
N ASP A 65 -18.25 -23.37 -9.88
CA ASP A 65 -18.18 -22.23 -10.80
C ASP A 65 -19.21 -21.15 -10.40
N PRO A 66 -18.77 -19.95 -9.99
CA PRO A 66 -19.69 -18.89 -9.56
C PRO A 66 -20.54 -18.34 -10.72
N LEU A 67 -20.19 -18.59 -11.99
CA LEU A 67 -21.00 -18.17 -13.13
C LEU A 67 -22.29 -18.97 -13.28
N GLN A 68 -22.34 -20.17 -12.71
CA GLN A 68 -23.53 -21.05 -12.72
C GLN A 68 -24.50 -20.73 -11.56
N VAL A 69 -24.14 -19.78 -10.69
CA VAL A 69 -24.96 -19.40 -9.54
C VAL A 69 -25.86 -18.24 -9.94
N ASP A 70 -27.17 -18.47 -9.90
CA ASP A 70 -28.13 -17.39 -9.94
C ASP A 70 -28.12 -16.63 -8.60
N PHE A 71 -27.63 -15.39 -8.64
CA PHE A 71 -27.46 -14.54 -7.47
C PHE A 71 -28.78 -13.89 -7.02
N GLU A 72 -29.81 -13.84 -7.88
CA GLU A 72 -31.09 -13.21 -7.55
C GLU A 72 -31.93 -14.11 -6.61
N ASP A 73 -31.67 -15.43 -6.59
CA ASP A 73 -32.48 -16.42 -5.85
C ASP A 73 -31.79 -17.09 -4.64
N LEU A 74 -30.50 -16.86 -4.37
CA LEU A 74 -29.74 -17.67 -3.40
C LEU A 74 -28.81 -16.87 -2.46
N THR A 75 -29.41 -16.10 -1.55
CA THR A 75 -28.72 -15.53 -0.38
C THR A 75 -27.93 -16.60 0.39
N ASP A 76 -28.49 -17.80 0.57
CA ASP A 76 -27.84 -18.92 1.26
C ASP A 76 -26.51 -19.33 0.60
N CYS A 77 -26.41 -19.26 -0.74
CA CYS A 77 -25.19 -19.61 -1.46
C CYS A 77 -24.11 -18.55 -1.26
N LEU A 78 -24.50 -17.27 -1.35
CA LEU A 78 -23.62 -16.14 -1.10
C LEU A 78 -23.06 -16.15 0.31
N ASP A 79 -23.89 -16.41 1.32
CA ASP A 79 -23.46 -16.56 2.72
C ASP A 79 -22.37 -17.63 2.87
N VAL A 80 -22.57 -18.79 2.25
CA VAL A 80 -21.62 -19.91 2.31
C VAL A 80 -20.34 -19.59 1.54
N ALA A 81 -20.43 -18.91 0.39
CA ALA A 81 -19.27 -18.47 -0.38
C ALA A 81 -18.43 -17.44 0.38
N LEU A 82 -19.07 -16.43 0.98
CA LEU A 82 -18.39 -15.42 1.80
C LEU A 82 -17.76 -16.03 3.05
N LEU A 83 -18.45 -16.95 3.72
CA LEU A 83 -17.89 -17.72 4.82
C LEU A 83 -16.71 -18.60 4.35
N SER A 84 -16.78 -19.17 3.15
CA SER A 84 -15.68 -19.94 2.58
C SER A 84 -14.44 -19.07 2.36
N LEU A 85 -14.59 -17.82 1.91
CA LEU A 85 -13.48 -16.87 1.78
C LEU A 85 -12.82 -16.55 3.13
N ASP A 86 -13.62 -16.40 4.19
CA ASP A 86 -13.09 -16.23 5.55
C ASP A 86 -12.31 -17.44 6.04
N VAL A 87 -12.92 -18.62 5.93
CA VAL A 87 -12.30 -19.88 6.37
C VAL A 87 -11.00 -20.11 5.61
N TYR A 88 -11.01 -19.86 4.29
CA TYR A 88 -9.80 -19.88 3.46
C TYR A 88 -8.70 -18.99 4.05
N GLY A 89 -9.01 -17.72 4.31
CA GLY A 89 -8.05 -16.79 4.91
C GLY A 89 -7.51 -17.29 6.25
N ALA A 90 -8.39 -17.75 7.14
CA ALA A 90 -8.01 -18.26 8.45
C ALA A 90 -7.07 -19.47 8.35
N ILE A 91 -7.38 -20.47 7.50
CA ILE A 91 -6.52 -21.64 7.32
C ILE A 91 -5.21 -21.29 6.58
N SER A 92 -5.23 -20.30 5.67
CA SER A 92 -4.01 -19.81 5.04
C SER A 92 -3.08 -19.17 6.07
N ASN A 93 -3.61 -18.36 6.99
CA ASN A 93 -2.82 -17.79 8.08
C ASN A 93 -2.23 -18.89 8.98
N VAL A 94 -2.98 -19.95 9.28
CA VAL A 94 -2.47 -21.13 10.02
C VAL A 94 -1.29 -21.76 9.27
N SER A 95 -1.37 -21.91 7.94
CA SER A 95 -0.33 -22.56 7.13
C SER A 95 1.04 -21.87 7.14
N VAL A 96 1.10 -20.58 7.45
CA VAL A 96 2.33 -19.78 7.46
C VAL A 96 2.88 -19.51 8.86
N MET A 97 2.24 -20.03 9.91
CA MET A 97 2.69 -19.78 11.28
C MET A 97 4.06 -20.45 11.55
N PRO A 98 5.05 -19.75 12.15
CA PRO A 98 6.38 -20.31 12.41
C PRO A 98 6.40 -21.58 13.28
N ARG A 99 5.38 -21.74 14.13
CA ARG A 99 5.21 -22.92 15.00
C ARG A 99 4.64 -24.14 14.30
N MET A 100 4.06 -23.97 13.11
CA MET A 100 3.65 -25.09 12.28
C MET A 100 4.90 -25.64 11.63
N LYS A 101 5.11 -26.96 11.70
CA LYS A 101 6.30 -27.56 11.11
C LYS A 101 6.24 -27.31 9.60
N PRO A 102 7.38 -27.05 8.91
CA PRO A 102 7.45 -26.89 7.45
C PRO A 102 6.92 -28.08 6.62
N ARG A 103 6.38 -29.12 7.27
CA ARG A 103 5.91 -30.39 6.70
C ARG A 103 4.41 -30.64 6.89
N ASP A 104 3.62 -29.70 7.39
CA ASP A 104 2.16 -29.83 7.36
C ASP A 104 1.65 -29.59 5.92
N THR A 105 1.91 -30.57 5.05
CA THR A 105 1.65 -30.54 3.60
C THR A 105 0.18 -30.37 3.27
N VAL A 106 -0.71 -30.69 4.21
CA VAL A 106 -2.15 -30.83 3.98
C VAL A 106 -2.80 -29.47 3.85
N ILE A 107 -2.65 -28.61 4.86
CA ILE A 107 -3.24 -27.27 4.85
C ILE A 107 -2.66 -26.48 3.68
N SER A 108 -1.33 -26.51 3.51
CA SER A 108 -0.67 -25.81 2.41
C SER A 108 -1.11 -26.33 1.03
N SER A 109 -1.33 -27.64 0.88
CA SER A 109 -1.85 -28.24 -0.37
C SER A 109 -3.29 -27.79 -0.65
N VAL A 110 -4.17 -27.85 0.36
CA VAL A 110 -5.57 -27.43 0.22
C VAL A 110 -5.66 -25.93 -0.08
N VAL A 111 -4.91 -25.10 0.65
CA VAL A 111 -4.85 -23.65 0.41
C VAL A 111 -4.39 -23.35 -1.01
N ARG A 112 -3.36 -24.05 -1.51
CA ARG A 112 -2.89 -23.90 -2.89
C ARG A 112 -3.96 -24.31 -3.90
N ALA A 113 -4.59 -25.47 -3.70
CA ALA A 113 -5.65 -25.98 -4.59
C ALA A 113 -6.88 -25.06 -4.64
N LEU A 114 -7.19 -24.35 -3.55
CA LEU A 114 -8.32 -23.43 -3.48
C LEU A 114 -8.04 -22.05 -4.10
N ARG A 115 -6.78 -21.65 -4.32
CA ARG A 115 -6.45 -20.32 -4.85
C ARG A 115 -7.21 -19.95 -6.14
N PRO A 116 -7.23 -20.80 -7.19
CA PRO A 116 -7.97 -20.47 -8.42
C PRO A 116 -9.46 -20.23 -8.18
N HIS A 117 -10.05 -20.98 -7.26
CA HIS A 117 -11.45 -20.87 -6.89
C HIS A 117 -11.74 -19.57 -6.13
N VAL A 118 -10.86 -19.17 -5.20
CA VAL A 118 -10.95 -17.87 -4.54
C VAL A 118 -10.85 -16.72 -5.54
N VAL A 119 -9.99 -16.83 -6.56
CA VAL A 119 -9.91 -15.82 -7.65
C VAL A 119 -11.20 -15.78 -8.48
N ALA A 120 -11.77 -16.94 -8.82
CA ALA A 120 -13.02 -17.02 -9.57
C ALA A 120 -14.19 -16.39 -8.79
N TRP A 121 -14.33 -16.72 -7.50
CA TRP A 121 -15.35 -16.12 -6.64
C TRP A 121 -15.10 -14.64 -6.38
N GLY A 122 -13.84 -14.23 -6.18
CA GLY A 122 -13.46 -12.82 -6.10
C GLY A 122 -13.84 -12.05 -7.36
N ALA A 123 -13.73 -12.68 -8.54
CA ALA A 123 -14.20 -12.12 -9.80
C ALA A 123 -15.71 -11.95 -9.82
N ALA A 124 -16.45 -13.01 -9.49
CA ALA A 124 -17.91 -12.98 -9.57
C ALA A 124 -18.53 -11.97 -8.58
N LEU A 125 -17.93 -11.85 -7.39
CA LEU A 125 -18.35 -10.96 -6.33
C LEU A 125 -17.75 -9.55 -6.43
N HIS A 126 -16.92 -9.28 -7.45
CA HIS A 126 -16.19 -8.04 -7.56
C HIS A 126 -17.13 -6.82 -7.70
N PRO A 127 -16.93 -5.73 -6.95
CA PRO A 127 -17.77 -4.53 -7.03
C PRO A 127 -17.92 -3.96 -8.43
N ALA A 128 -16.82 -3.92 -9.20
CA ALA A 128 -16.77 -3.41 -10.57
C ALA A 128 -17.73 -4.11 -11.54
N HIS A 129 -18.15 -5.36 -11.27
CA HIS A 129 -19.04 -6.09 -12.16
C HIS A 129 -20.53 -5.81 -11.90
N GLY A 130 -20.88 -5.09 -10.83
CA GLY A 130 -22.25 -4.67 -10.53
C GLY A 130 -23.27 -5.79 -10.24
N ARG A 131 -22.89 -7.07 -10.41
CA ARG A 131 -23.75 -8.24 -10.16
C ARG A 131 -24.28 -8.27 -8.73
N PHE A 132 -23.48 -7.76 -7.81
CA PHE A 132 -23.80 -7.74 -6.38
C PHE A 132 -24.72 -6.58 -5.96
N ALA A 133 -24.85 -5.52 -6.76
CA ALA A 133 -25.65 -4.35 -6.38
C ALA A 133 -27.14 -4.66 -6.21
N LYS A 134 -27.63 -5.72 -6.86
CA LYS A 134 -29.04 -6.14 -6.81
C LYS A 134 -29.40 -7.06 -5.65
N THR A 135 -28.43 -7.65 -4.96
CA THR A 135 -28.67 -8.70 -3.96
C THR A 135 -29.04 -8.15 -2.58
N GLY A 136 -28.91 -6.84 -2.36
CA GLY A 136 -29.19 -6.17 -1.08
C GLY A 136 -28.15 -6.42 0.02
N TYR A 137 -27.07 -7.14 -0.29
CA TYR A 137 -25.98 -7.37 0.65
C TYR A 137 -25.10 -6.13 0.84
N ASP A 138 -24.44 -6.08 2.00
CA ASP A 138 -23.45 -5.06 2.31
C ASP A 138 -22.19 -5.22 1.44
N LEU A 139 -21.97 -4.24 0.54
CA LEU A 139 -20.79 -4.17 -0.32
C LEU A 139 -19.49 -4.12 0.48
N ALA A 140 -19.48 -3.40 1.61
CA ALA A 140 -18.28 -3.24 2.44
C ALA A 140 -17.86 -4.59 3.02
N LEU A 141 -18.83 -5.40 3.45
CA LEU A 141 -18.59 -6.75 3.93
C LEU A 141 -17.93 -7.60 2.84
N VAL A 142 -18.46 -7.63 1.62
CA VAL A 142 -17.90 -8.43 0.53
C VAL A 142 -16.50 -8.01 0.14
N VAL A 143 -16.28 -6.70 -0.01
CA VAL A 143 -14.95 -6.14 -0.30
C VAL A 143 -13.95 -6.56 0.76
N ARG A 144 -14.35 -6.53 2.04
CA ARG A 144 -13.51 -7.02 3.15
C ARG A 144 -13.17 -8.50 3.01
N LYS A 145 -14.14 -9.36 2.68
CA LYS A 145 -13.90 -10.81 2.49
C LYS A 145 -12.93 -11.08 1.35
N ILE A 146 -13.12 -10.43 0.20
CA ILE A 146 -12.22 -10.58 -0.96
C ILE A 146 -10.82 -10.07 -0.61
N ALA A 147 -10.72 -8.85 -0.06
CA ALA A 147 -9.43 -8.24 0.29
C ALA A 147 -8.65 -9.09 1.28
N MET A 148 -9.32 -9.62 2.32
CA MET A 148 -8.69 -10.47 3.32
C MET A 148 -8.23 -11.81 2.72
N ALA A 149 -9.08 -12.48 1.93
CA ALA A 149 -8.71 -13.72 1.27
C ALA A 149 -7.51 -13.53 0.34
N TYR A 150 -7.46 -12.44 -0.43
CA TYR A 150 -6.36 -12.12 -1.34
C TYR A 150 -5.06 -11.83 -0.59
N HIS A 151 -5.15 -11.06 0.50
CA HIS A 151 -3.99 -10.77 1.35
C HIS A 151 -3.39 -12.04 1.97
N LEU A 152 -4.26 -12.96 2.42
CA LEU A 152 -3.90 -14.19 3.12
C LEU A 152 -3.53 -15.35 2.17
N MET A 153 -3.61 -15.17 0.84
CA MET A 153 -2.99 -16.12 -0.10
C MET A 153 -1.47 -16.24 0.08
N HIS A 154 -0.85 -15.25 0.77
CA HIS A 154 0.58 -15.18 1.07
C HIS A 154 1.48 -15.41 -0.14
N ILE A 155 1.11 -14.80 -1.28
CA ILE A 155 1.81 -14.99 -2.56
C ILE A 155 3.28 -14.56 -2.45
N ALA A 156 3.62 -13.62 -1.56
CA ALA A 156 5.02 -13.23 -1.35
C ALA A 156 5.93 -14.36 -0.82
N ASN A 157 5.38 -15.40 -0.19
CA ASN A 157 6.13 -16.48 0.46
C ASN A 157 5.92 -17.85 -0.23
N ALA A 158 5.25 -17.87 -1.38
CA ALA A 158 4.89 -19.10 -2.06
C ALA A 158 5.89 -19.41 -3.19
N ASP A 159 6.46 -20.63 -3.18
CA ASP A 159 7.41 -21.06 -4.22
C ASP A 159 6.78 -21.04 -5.62
N ASP A 160 5.47 -21.29 -5.71
CA ASP A 160 4.67 -21.31 -6.92
C ASP A 160 4.02 -19.96 -7.27
N ALA A 161 4.40 -18.88 -6.57
CA ALA A 161 3.75 -17.57 -6.69
C ALA A 161 3.72 -17.03 -8.13
N LYS A 162 4.86 -17.07 -8.82
CA LYS A 162 4.97 -16.53 -10.19
C LYS A 162 4.13 -17.34 -11.17
N GLU A 163 4.23 -18.67 -11.13
CA GLU A 163 3.43 -19.57 -11.97
C GLU A 163 1.93 -19.32 -11.77
N PHE A 164 1.50 -19.19 -10.52
CA PHE A 164 0.12 -18.86 -10.18
C PHE A 164 -0.31 -17.49 -10.75
N LEU A 165 0.51 -16.45 -10.61
CA LEU A 165 0.19 -15.10 -11.10
C LEU A 165 0.08 -15.04 -12.63
N HIS A 166 0.94 -15.78 -13.34
CA HIS A 166 0.87 -15.92 -14.80
C HIS A 166 -0.35 -16.72 -15.25
N ALA A 167 -0.71 -17.79 -14.55
CA ALA A 167 -1.90 -18.59 -14.84
C ALA A 167 -3.22 -17.85 -14.54
N HIS A 168 -3.19 -16.91 -13.59
CA HIS A 168 -4.38 -16.19 -13.11
C HIS A 168 -4.22 -14.66 -13.14
N PRO A 169 -4.02 -14.04 -14.32
CA PRO A 169 -3.86 -12.58 -14.45
C PRO A 169 -5.09 -11.80 -13.96
N THR A 170 -6.26 -12.45 -13.95
CA THR A 170 -7.52 -11.92 -13.40
C THR A 170 -7.38 -11.53 -11.92
N PHE A 171 -6.60 -12.27 -11.13
CA PHE A 171 -6.32 -11.91 -9.73
C PHE A 171 -5.61 -10.55 -9.63
N ILE A 172 -4.59 -10.34 -10.47
CA ILE A 172 -3.82 -9.08 -10.52
C ILE A 172 -4.74 -7.91 -10.92
N SER A 173 -5.57 -8.12 -11.94
CA SER A 173 -6.51 -7.10 -12.42
C SER A 173 -7.49 -6.67 -11.33
N GLN A 174 -8.02 -7.63 -10.56
CA GLN A 174 -8.95 -7.33 -9.47
C GLN A 174 -8.25 -6.67 -8.29
N ALA A 175 -7.06 -7.13 -7.91
CA ALA A 175 -6.28 -6.49 -6.85
C ALA A 175 -5.99 -5.02 -7.18
N PHE A 176 -5.66 -4.71 -8.44
CA PHE A 176 -5.51 -3.33 -8.88
C PHE A 176 -6.83 -2.56 -8.88
N ASP A 177 -7.94 -3.15 -9.34
CA ASP A 177 -9.23 -2.44 -9.30
C ASP A 177 -9.66 -2.08 -7.87
N LEU A 178 -9.59 -3.06 -6.95
CA LEU A 178 -9.86 -2.85 -5.53
C LEU A 178 -8.98 -1.75 -4.95
N TRP A 179 -7.70 -1.74 -5.29
CA TRP A 179 -6.78 -0.70 -4.85
C TRP A 179 -7.16 0.66 -5.41
N LEU A 180 -7.26 0.79 -6.75
CA LEU A 180 -7.54 2.05 -7.43
C LEU A 180 -8.85 2.69 -6.95
N HIS A 181 -9.89 1.88 -6.76
CA HIS A 181 -11.23 2.32 -6.37
C HIS A 181 -11.53 2.11 -4.88
N CYS A 182 -10.52 1.86 -4.04
CA CYS A 182 -10.73 1.54 -2.62
C CYS A 182 -11.62 2.55 -1.87
N SER A 183 -11.47 3.85 -2.15
CA SER A 183 -12.25 4.91 -1.52
C SER A 183 -13.73 4.94 -1.94
N GLN A 184 -14.10 4.22 -2.99
CA GLN A 184 -15.48 4.08 -3.45
C GLN A 184 -16.12 2.81 -2.86
N TYR A 185 -15.33 1.76 -2.65
CA TYR A 185 -15.81 0.47 -2.19
C TYR A 185 -15.80 0.32 -0.67
N VAL A 186 -14.91 1.03 0.01
CA VAL A 186 -14.71 0.91 1.47
C VAL A 186 -15.26 2.17 2.17
N PRO A 187 -16.21 2.02 3.11
CA PRO A 187 -16.75 3.14 3.86
C PRO A 187 -15.71 3.75 4.83
N LEU A 188 -16.05 4.85 5.49
CA LEU A 188 -15.23 5.43 6.57
C LEU A 188 -15.66 4.85 7.91
N ALA A 189 -15.31 3.59 8.17
CA ALA A 189 -15.66 2.89 9.41
C ALA A 189 -14.43 2.26 10.08
N PRO A 190 -14.44 1.94 11.39
CA PRO A 190 -13.29 1.37 12.10
C PRO A 190 -12.67 0.11 11.46
N GLU A 191 -13.51 -0.78 10.95
CA GLU A 191 -13.12 -2.02 10.25
C GLU A 191 -12.55 -1.79 8.84
N SER A 192 -12.64 -0.57 8.34
CA SER A 192 -12.17 -0.20 7.00
C SER A 192 -10.64 -0.18 6.92
N THR A 193 -9.95 0.13 8.03
CA THR A 193 -8.48 0.14 8.08
C THR A 193 -7.91 -1.24 7.72
N ASP A 194 -8.46 -2.31 8.28
CA ASP A 194 -7.99 -3.68 8.00
C ASP A 194 -8.19 -4.00 6.52
N THR A 195 -9.37 -3.70 5.99
CA THR A 195 -9.73 -3.93 4.58
C THR A 195 -8.77 -3.22 3.64
N VAL A 196 -8.52 -1.92 3.86
CA VAL A 196 -7.61 -1.13 3.03
C VAL A 196 -6.17 -1.63 3.16
N THR A 197 -5.75 -2.01 4.37
CA THR A 197 -4.42 -2.59 4.62
C THR A 197 -4.25 -3.88 3.83
N SER A 198 -5.25 -4.77 3.83
CA SER A 198 -5.26 -6.01 3.04
C SER A 198 -5.18 -5.74 1.55
N ILE A 199 -5.94 -4.75 1.03
CA ILE A 199 -5.90 -4.35 -0.38
C ILE A 199 -4.49 -3.86 -0.78
N VAL A 200 -3.95 -2.90 -0.04
CA VAL A 200 -2.62 -2.33 -0.33
C VAL A 200 -1.53 -3.41 -0.20
N SER A 201 -1.60 -4.24 0.84
CA SER A 201 -0.64 -5.33 1.05
C SER A 201 -0.68 -6.36 -0.07
N THR A 202 -1.87 -6.69 -0.58
CA THR A 202 -2.01 -7.60 -1.73
C THR A 202 -1.25 -7.07 -2.95
N VAL A 203 -1.41 -5.79 -3.28
CA VAL A 203 -0.70 -5.17 -4.40
C VAL A 203 0.81 -5.16 -4.18
N ILE A 204 1.28 -4.93 -2.94
CA ILE A 204 2.70 -5.01 -2.60
C ILE A 204 3.23 -6.43 -2.75
N GLN A 205 2.48 -7.46 -2.33
CA GLN A 205 2.90 -8.85 -2.50
C GLN A 205 3.06 -9.19 -3.99
N ILE A 206 2.11 -8.78 -4.85
CA ILE A 206 2.21 -8.95 -6.30
C ILE A 206 3.45 -8.23 -6.84
N TYR A 207 3.67 -6.97 -6.44
CA TYR A 207 4.85 -6.20 -6.83
C TYR A 207 6.15 -6.88 -6.39
N SER A 208 6.20 -7.40 -5.16
CA SER A 208 7.38 -8.07 -4.62
C SER A 208 7.77 -9.30 -5.42
N GLN A 209 6.79 -9.98 -6.03
CA GLN A 209 7.03 -11.17 -6.83
C GLN A 209 7.38 -10.84 -8.28
N LEU A 210 6.66 -9.89 -8.89
CA LEU A 210 6.75 -9.64 -10.33
C LEU A 210 7.71 -8.50 -10.73
N VAL A 211 8.11 -7.63 -9.80
CA VAL A 211 8.87 -6.40 -10.14
C VAL A 211 10.07 -6.15 -9.24
N HIS A 212 9.99 -6.50 -7.95
CA HIS A 212 11.04 -6.19 -7.00
C HIS A 212 12.31 -7.03 -7.27
N SER A 213 13.49 -6.38 -7.32
CA SER A 213 14.74 -7.05 -7.75
C SER A 213 15.13 -8.26 -6.90
N LEU A 214 14.80 -8.27 -5.61
CA LEU A 214 15.09 -9.40 -4.70
C LEU A 214 14.36 -10.70 -5.07
N SER A 215 13.28 -10.66 -5.87
CA SER A 215 12.60 -11.86 -6.35
C SER A 215 13.12 -12.36 -7.70
N SER A 216 14.19 -11.75 -8.23
CA SER A 216 14.76 -12.04 -9.54
C SER A 216 13.68 -12.10 -10.64
N PRO A 217 12.90 -11.02 -10.87
CA PRO A 217 11.81 -11.01 -11.83
C PRO A 217 12.33 -11.11 -13.26
N SER A 218 11.66 -11.92 -14.09
CA SER A 218 11.89 -11.97 -15.53
C SER A 218 11.33 -10.72 -16.22
N ALA A 219 11.67 -10.51 -17.49
CA ALA A 219 11.06 -9.45 -18.29
C ALA A 219 9.55 -9.67 -18.47
N GLU A 220 9.11 -10.93 -18.57
CA GLU A 220 7.71 -11.33 -18.68
C GLU A 220 6.93 -11.06 -17.38
N ASP A 221 7.53 -11.38 -16.22
CA ASP A 221 6.96 -11.08 -14.89
C ASP A 221 6.65 -9.59 -14.79
N ARG A 222 7.64 -8.77 -15.16
CA ARG A 222 7.53 -7.32 -15.11
C ARG A 222 6.50 -6.79 -16.11
N ALA A 223 6.48 -7.32 -17.33
CA ALA A 223 5.52 -6.94 -18.36
C ALA A 223 4.08 -7.23 -17.90
N LEU A 224 3.84 -8.42 -17.32
CA LEU A 224 2.53 -8.80 -16.78
C LEU A 224 2.02 -7.77 -15.76
N PHE A 225 2.85 -7.39 -14.79
CA PHE A 225 2.48 -6.40 -13.79
C PHE A 225 2.18 -5.03 -14.41
N ILE A 226 3.11 -4.53 -15.23
CA ILE A 226 3.06 -3.18 -15.80
C ILE A 226 1.88 -3.03 -16.76
N ASP A 227 1.63 -4.02 -17.62
CA ASP A 227 0.57 -3.95 -18.62
C ASP A 227 -0.81 -3.97 -17.99
N ILE A 228 -1.05 -4.84 -17.01
CA ILE A 228 -2.33 -4.88 -16.30
C ILE A 228 -2.54 -3.57 -15.53
N LEU A 229 -1.53 -3.07 -14.82
CA LEU A 229 -1.63 -1.80 -14.09
C LEU A 229 -1.90 -0.61 -15.04
N ARG A 230 -1.24 -0.57 -16.21
CA ARG A 230 -1.46 0.50 -17.20
C ARG A 230 -2.88 0.46 -17.76
N ARG A 231 -3.44 -0.72 -18.02
CA ARG A 231 -4.84 -0.87 -18.44
C ARG A 231 -5.78 -0.38 -17.34
N ALA A 232 -5.57 -0.82 -16.10
CA ALA A 232 -6.39 -0.43 -14.95
C ALA A 232 -6.36 1.09 -14.67
N LEU A 233 -5.20 1.74 -14.87
CA LEU A 233 -5.07 3.19 -14.70
C LEU A 233 -5.72 4.01 -15.82
N GLY A 234 -5.91 3.45 -17.03
CA GLY A 234 -6.46 4.18 -18.18
C GLY A 234 -5.63 5.39 -18.65
N GLY A 235 -4.45 5.63 -18.08
CA GLY A 235 -3.60 6.76 -18.46
C GLY A 235 -2.46 7.07 -17.47
N LYS A 236 -1.40 7.70 -17.97
CA LYS A 236 -0.21 8.03 -17.15
C LYS A 236 -0.56 8.96 -15.99
N ARG A 237 -1.41 9.97 -16.22
CA ARG A 237 -1.79 10.99 -15.21
C ARG A 237 -2.62 10.41 -14.07
N THR A 238 -3.33 9.32 -14.29
CA THR A 238 -4.25 8.72 -13.33
C THR A 238 -3.55 8.31 -12.04
N LEU A 239 -2.32 7.78 -12.11
CA LEU A 239 -1.58 7.40 -10.89
C LEU A 239 -1.40 8.57 -9.91
N ARG A 240 -1.18 9.79 -10.41
CA ARG A 240 -1.06 10.99 -9.55
C ARG A 240 -2.38 11.39 -8.90
N THR A 241 -3.46 11.23 -9.65
CA THR A 241 -4.82 11.47 -9.17
C THR A 241 -5.19 10.44 -8.10
N VAL A 242 -4.86 9.17 -8.31
CA VAL A 242 -5.01 8.07 -7.35
C VAL A 242 -4.26 8.38 -6.06
N ILE A 243 -2.98 8.79 -6.15
CA ILE A 243 -2.19 9.19 -4.96
C ILE A 243 -2.90 10.28 -4.17
N ILE A 244 -3.43 11.31 -4.84
CA ILE A 244 -4.14 12.40 -4.14
C ILE A 244 -5.40 11.87 -3.45
N TYR A 245 -6.20 11.05 -4.14
CA TYR A 245 -7.45 10.53 -3.58
C TYR A 245 -7.22 9.55 -2.43
N HIS A 246 -6.31 8.58 -2.61
CA HIS A 246 -5.97 7.60 -1.60
C HIS A 246 -5.36 8.25 -0.36
N THR A 247 -4.38 9.16 -0.53
CA THR A 247 -3.79 9.83 0.62
C THR A 247 -4.84 10.62 1.42
N LYS A 248 -5.80 11.28 0.73
CA LYS A 248 -6.91 11.97 1.41
C LYS A 248 -7.89 11.02 2.08
N PHE A 249 -8.19 9.90 1.46
CA PHE A 249 -9.08 8.88 2.01
C PHE A 249 -8.46 8.21 3.24
N PHE A 250 -7.17 7.84 3.19
CA PHE A 250 -6.46 7.24 4.32
C PHE A 250 -6.31 8.23 5.47
N ALA A 251 -6.12 9.51 5.16
CA ALA A 251 -6.18 10.58 6.16
C ALA A 251 -7.60 10.85 6.70
N LYS A 252 -8.63 10.12 6.29
CA LYS A 252 -9.96 10.18 6.92
C LYS A 252 -10.31 8.90 7.66
N LEU A 253 -9.52 7.84 7.49
CA LEU A 253 -9.77 6.59 8.21
C LEU A 253 -9.67 6.84 9.72
N PRO A 254 -10.62 6.26 10.50
CA PRO A 254 -10.59 6.37 11.94
C PRO A 254 -9.33 5.71 12.50
N HIS A 255 -8.75 6.35 13.52
CA HIS A 255 -7.60 5.76 14.22
C HIS A 255 -8.08 4.60 15.07
N ARG A 256 -7.73 3.38 14.69
CA ARG A 256 -7.90 2.19 15.54
C ARG A 256 -6.76 2.10 16.56
N PRO A 257 -7.06 1.99 17.87
CA PRO A 257 -6.00 1.85 18.88
C PRO A 257 -5.21 0.57 18.66
N THR A 258 -3.94 0.61 19.07
CA THR A 258 -3.00 -0.52 19.03
C THR A 258 -3.57 -1.76 19.70
N VAL A 259 -3.66 -2.88 18.98
CA VAL A 259 -4.06 -4.19 19.52
C VAL A 259 -2.80 -5.05 19.61
N MET A 260 -2.50 -5.59 20.80
CA MET A 260 -1.32 -6.44 21.04
C MET A 260 0.03 -5.80 20.64
N GLY A 261 0.18 -4.49 20.84
CA GLY A 261 1.42 -3.77 20.55
C GLY A 261 1.69 -3.47 19.07
N ILE A 262 0.79 -3.89 18.16
CA ILE A 262 0.88 -3.59 16.72
C ILE A 262 -0.26 -2.64 16.34
N SER A 263 0.08 -1.40 15.99
CA SER A 263 -0.91 -0.45 15.47
C SER A 263 -1.22 -0.84 14.02
N ILE A 264 -2.45 -1.24 13.71
CA ILE A 264 -2.84 -1.57 12.32
C ILE A 264 -2.74 -0.30 11.44
N ASN A 265 -2.99 0.89 12.01
CA ASN A 265 -2.81 2.17 11.31
C ASN A 265 -1.34 2.50 11.03
N TYR A 266 -0.38 1.91 11.75
CA TYR A 266 1.04 2.04 11.42
C TYR A 266 1.36 1.35 10.09
N GLN A 267 0.79 0.16 9.88
CA GLN A 267 1.10 -0.65 8.70
C GLN A 267 0.55 -0.03 7.41
N ILE A 268 -0.64 0.57 7.44
CA ILE A 268 -1.28 1.12 6.23
C ILE A 268 -0.44 2.22 5.56
N TRP A 269 0.10 3.18 6.33
CA TRP A 269 0.87 4.29 5.78
C TRP A 269 2.21 3.83 5.22
N LYS A 270 2.90 2.97 5.95
CA LYS A 270 4.16 2.34 5.51
C LYS A 270 3.97 1.59 4.21
N TYR A 271 2.99 0.67 4.17
CA TYR A 271 2.69 -0.10 2.96
C TYR A 271 2.28 0.81 1.80
N TYR A 272 1.37 1.76 2.04
CA TYR A 272 0.93 2.69 1.01
C TYR A 272 2.06 3.51 0.42
N PHE A 273 2.85 4.20 1.25
CA PHE A 273 3.94 5.04 0.74
C PHE A 273 5.05 4.20 0.10
N THR A 274 5.32 3.00 0.60
CA THR A 274 6.24 2.05 -0.04
C THR A 274 5.74 1.66 -1.43
N LEU A 275 4.47 1.27 -1.56
CA LEU A 275 3.86 0.93 -2.85
C LEU A 275 3.95 2.09 -3.83
N ILE A 276 3.52 3.29 -3.41
CA ILE A 276 3.55 4.46 -4.27
C ILE A 276 4.98 4.81 -4.68
N THR A 277 5.93 4.78 -3.75
CA THR A 277 7.37 4.99 -4.01
C THR A 277 7.87 4.04 -5.09
N ASN A 278 7.57 2.76 -4.96
CA ASN A 278 7.96 1.73 -5.90
C ASN A 278 7.34 1.97 -7.29
N LEU A 279 6.04 2.28 -7.36
CA LEU A 279 5.35 2.55 -8.62
C LEU A 279 5.88 3.81 -9.32
N VAL A 280 6.09 4.91 -8.60
CA VAL A 280 6.57 6.17 -9.21
C VAL A 280 8.04 6.09 -9.63
N GLY A 281 8.80 5.15 -9.05
CA GLY A 281 10.16 4.84 -9.44
C GLY A 281 10.26 4.14 -10.79
N GLN A 282 9.20 3.41 -11.20
CA GLN A 282 9.19 2.66 -12.46
C GLN A 282 9.24 3.60 -13.68
N PRO A 283 10.11 3.32 -14.68
CA PRO A 283 10.23 4.12 -15.91
C PRO A 283 8.91 4.42 -16.61
N GLU A 284 7.96 3.49 -16.63
CA GLU A 284 6.69 3.61 -17.34
C GLU A 284 5.75 4.65 -16.73
N PHE A 285 5.91 4.90 -15.43
CA PHE A 285 5.11 5.86 -14.67
C PHE A 285 5.87 7.16 -14.37
N GLN A 286 7.11 7.29 -14.86
CA GLN A 286 7.85 8.54 -14.77
C GLN A 286 7.13 9.63 -15.59
N GLN A 287 6.96 10.79 -14.96
CA GLN A 287 6.36 11.96 -15.57
C GLN A 287 7.31 13.15 -15.44
N THR A 288 7.27 14.01 -16.44
CA THR A 288 8.11 15.21 -16.52
C THR A 288 7.77 16.25 -15.45
N SER A 289 6.55 16.21 -14.89
CA SER A 289 6.10 17.18 -13.89
C SER A 289 5.28 16.53 -12.77
N VAL A 290 5.49 17.01 -11.54
CA VAL A 290 4.76 16.55 -10.35
C VAL A 290 3.73 17.61 -9.93
N PRO A 291 2.42 17.34 -9.95
CA PRO A 291 1.41 18.32 -9.57
C PRO A 291 1.59 18.85 -8.14
N SER A 292 1.33 20.15 -7.93
CA SER A 292 1.45 20.78 -6.60
C SER A 292 0.51 20.15 -5.57
N LYS A 293 -0.68 19.73 -6.01
CA LYS A 293 -1.67 19.05 -5.17
C LYS A 293 -1.16 17.70 -4.66
N THR A 294 -0.42 16.95 -5.48
CA THR A 294 0.21 15.69 -5.05
C THR A 294 1.18 15.93 -3.91
N ILE A 295 2.10 16.89 -4.08
CA ILE A 295 3.12 17.21 -3.07
C ILE A 295 2.49 17.70 -1.76
N SER A 296 1.59 18.67 -1.83
CA SER A 296 0.90 19.19 -0.62
C SER A 296 0.09 18.12 0.11
N THR A 297 -0.56 17.21 -0.62
CA THR A 297 -1.31 16.10 0.00
C THR A 297 -0.37 15.12 0.71
N ILE A 298 0.80 14.80 0.12
CA ILE A 298 1.80 13.93 0.76
C ILE A 298 2.38 14.59 2.03
N VAL A 299 2.75 15.88 1.96
CA VAL A 299 3.27 16.60 3.14
C VAL A 299 2.21 16.67 4.26
N SER A 300 0.96 16.93 3.91
CA SER A 300 -0.13 16.94 4.89
C SER A 300 -0.34 15.58 5.56
N ALA A 301 -0.26 14.49 4.80
CA ALA A 301 -0.36 13.14 5.38
C ALA A 301 0.85 12.80 6.25
N ALA A 302 2.06 13.18 5.83
CA ALA A 302 3.26 13.00 6.64
C ALA A 302 3.17 13.71 8.00
N ARG A 303 2.62 14.94 8.03
CA ARG A 303 2.37 15.66 9.29
C ARG A 303 1.39 14.93 10.20
N ARG A 304 0.26 14.46 9.64
CA ARG A 304 -0.69 13.63 10.39
C ARG A 304 -0.01 12.37 10.96
N CYS A 305 0.89 11.75 10.19
CA CYS A 305 1.65 10.60 10.66
C CYS A 305 2.55 10.92 11.87
N LEU A 306 3.08 12.14 11.96
CA LEU A 306 3.87 12.61 13.11
C LEU A 306 2.99 12.95 14.32
N GLU A 307 1.84 13.58 14.09
CA GLU A 307 0.88 13.92 15.16
C GLU A 307 0.39 12.69 15.92
N ALA A 308 0.14 11.58 15.21
CA ALA A 308 -0.36 10.35 15.81
C ALA A 308 0.72 9.50 16.50
N ARG A 309 2.01 9.89 16.45
CA ARG A 309 3.23 9.23 17.01
C ARG A 309 3.46 7.76 16.64
N GLU A 310 2.46 6.90 16.78
CA GLU A 310 2.46 5.48 16.39
C GLU A 310 2.73 5.29 14.89
N THR A 311 2.53 6.31 14.06
CA THR A 311 2.65 6.24 12.60
C THR A 311 3.88 6.97 12.05
N THR A 312 4.87 7.26 12.91
CA THR A 312 6.06 8.06 12.54
C THR A 312 6.80 7.50 11.32
N ASP A 313 6.95 6.19 11.18
CA ASP A 313 7.60 5.58 9.99
C ASP A 313 6.89 5.94 8.69
N GLY A 314 5.55 6.11 8.72
CA GLY A 314 4.79 6.59 7.58
C GLY A 314 5.21 7.99 7.13
N ALA A 315 5.67 8.85 8.05
CA ALA A 315 6.23 10.15 7.70
C ALA A 315 7.59 10.01 7.00
N PHE A 316 8.46 9.09 7.46
CA PHE A 316 9.72 8.78 6.79
C PHE A 316 9.49 8.25 5.37
N ASP A 317 8.55 7.32 5.18
CA ASP A 317 8.22 6.80 3.85
C ASP A 317 7.57 7.86 2.94
N ALA A 318 6.79 8.78 3.50
CA ALA A 318 6.29 9.94 2.77
C ALA A 318 7.43 10.87 2.31
N ILE A 319 8.45 11.08 3.15
CA ILE A 319 9.64 11.86 2.79
C ILE A 319 10.44 11.16 1.69
N ARG A 320 10.62 9.84 1.77
CA ARG A 320 11.25 9.04 0.69
C ARG A 320 10.48 9.17 -0.63
N LEU A 321 9.15 9.14 -0.57
CA LEU A 321 8.33 9.41 -1.74
C LEU A 321 8.59 10.82 -2.29
N LEU A 322 8.61 11.86 -1.43
CA LEU A 322 8.92 13.23 -1.86
C LEU A 322 10.31 13.35 -2.50
N ASP A 323 11.32 12.67 -1.95
CA ASP A 323 12.67 12.61 -2.52
C ASP A 323 12.64 12.12 -3.97
N ILE A 324 12.05 10.95 -4.20
CA ILE A 324 11.94 10.35 -5.54
C ILE A 324 11.18 11.27 -6.49
N LEU A 325 10.07 11.86 -6.04
CA LEU A 325 9.30 12.79 -6.87
C LEU A 325 10.08 14.05 -7.24
N CYS A 326 10.86 14.59 -6.31
CA CYS A 326 11.65 15.78 -6.56
C CYS A 326 12.83 15.49 -7.50
N ARG A 327 13.56 14.38 -7.26
CA ARG A 327 14.72 13.99 -8.10
C ARG A 327 14.34 13.59 -9.51
N LYS A 328 13.20 12.91 -9.69
CA LYS A 328 12.74 12.45 -11.01
C LYS A 328 12.04 13.55 -11.82
N ALA A 329 11.73 14.70 -11.22
CA ALA A 329 11.15 15.81 -11.95
C ALA A 329 12.18 16.49 -12.85
N ASN A 330 11.80 16.87 -14.07
CA ASN A 330 12.69 17.58 -15.01
C ASN A 330 13.06 19.01 -14.55
N SER A 331 12.52 19.47 -13.42
CA SER A 331 12.79 20.80 -12.90
C SER A 331 12.62 20.82 -11.39
N ASN A 332 13.31 21.77 -10.75
CA ASN A 332 13.22 22.00 -9.30
C ASN A 332 11.89 22.66 -8.87
N LYS A 333 10.87 22.70 -9.75
CA LYS A 333 9.50 23.09 -9.41
C LYS A 333 8.91 22.16 -8.36
N ALA A 334 9.21 20.86 -8.42
CA ALA A 334 8.74 19.89 -7.42
C ALA A 334 9.31 20.22 -6.04
N LEU A 335 10.62 20.42 -5.93
CA LEU A 335 11.26 20.81 -4.67
C LEU A 335 10.74 22.15 -4.13
N ALA A 336 10.58 23.16 -4.99
CA ALA A 336 9.99 24.44 -4.58
C ALA A 336 8.55 24.28 -4.05
N ARG A 337 7.74 23.42 -4.68
CA ARG A 337 6.39 23.10 -4.20
C ARG A 337 6.43 22.34 -2.87
N ALA A 338 7.43 21.50 -2.64
CA ALA A 338 7.60 20.78 -1.37
C ALA A 338 7.92 21.73 -0.23
N PHE A 339 8.86 22.66 -0.43
CA PHE A 339 9.12 23.73 0.56
C PHE A 339 7.91 24.62 0.78
N GLY A 340 7.22 25.03 -0.29
CA GLY A 340 5.98 25.82 -0.17
C GLY A 340 4.81 25.07 0.48
N ALA A 341 4.87 23.73 0.55
CA ALA A 341 3.92 22.90 1.28
C ALA A 341 4.34 22.61 2.73
N GLY A 342 5.53 23.06 3.14
CA GLY A 342 6.03 22.89 4.51
C GLY A 342 6.89 21.64 4.73
N LEU A 343 7.68 21.24 3.73
CA LEU A 343 8.71 20.19 3.85
C LEU A 343 9.71 20.47 4.99
N PHE A 344 10.09 21.73 5.19
CA PHE A 344 11.05 22.08 6.25
C PHE A 344 10.49 21.78 7.64
N ASP A 345 9.26 22.23 7.94
CA ASP A 345 8.57 21.92 9.20
C ASP A 345 8.49 20.40 9.40
N LEU A 346 8.14 19.67 8.35
CA LEU A 346 8.06 18.21 8.41
C LEU A 346 9.40 17.58 8.84
N LEU A 347 10.52 18.03 8.28
CA LEU A 347 11.86 17.54 8.64
C LEU A 347 12.30 18.00 10.03
N HIS A 348 11.87 19.18 10.46
CA HIS A 348 12.14 19.73 11.79
C HIS A 348 11.43 18.94 12.89
N ASP A 349 10.18 18.56 12.64
CA ASP A 349 9.30 17.90 13.61
C ASP A 349 9.53 16.38 13.68
N LEU A 350 10.41 15.82 12.84
CA LEU A 350 10.80 14.42 12.94
C LEU A 350 11.43 14.15 14.32
N PRO A 351 11.01 13.10 15.03
CA PRO A 351 11.66 12.70 16.27
C PRO A 351 13.10 12.25 16.01
N ALA A 352 13.92 12.26 17.06
CA ALA A 352 15.22 11.61 17.01
C ALA A 352 15.01 10.10 16.78
N CYS A 353 15.26 9.66 15.56
CA CYS A 353 15.13 8.26 15.15
C CYS A 353 16.47 7.54 15.16
N PRO A 354 16.47 6.19 15.12
CA PRO A 354 17.68 5.41 14.95
C PRO A 354 18.42 5.78 13.65
N ASP A 355 19.74 5.57 13.64
CA ASP A 355 20.64 6.05 12.58
C ASP A 355 20.28 5.57 11.17
N ASP A 356 19.62 4.42 11.04
CA ASP A 356 19.20 3.82 9.77
C ASP A 356 18.14 4.66 9.05
N GLN A 357 17.14 5.17 9.77
CA GLN A 357 16.10 6.03 9.22
C GLN A 357 16.62 7.42 8.88
N VAL A 358 17.49 7.97 9.73
CA VAL A 358 18.13 9.28 9.49
C VAL A 358 19.04 9.21 8.25
N SER A 359 19.78 8.12 8.07
CA SER A 359 20.59 7.87 6.88
C SER A 359 19.72 7.85 5.61
N ALA A 360 18.54 7.24 5.68
CA ALA A 360 17.64 7.16 4.54
C ALA A 360 17.13 8.54 4.06
N ILE A 361 16.98 9.53 4.94
CA ILE A 361 16.53 10.88 4.57
C ILE A 361 17.69 11.86 4.36
N SER A 362 18.90 11.56 4.84
CA SER A 362 20.08 12.44 4.71
C SER A 362 20.33 12.84 3.26
N SER A 363 20.27 11.88 2.33
CA SER A 363 20.48 12.16 0.91
C SER A 363 19.49 13.19 0.35
N PHE A 364 18.23 13.15 0.80
CA PHE A 364 17.21 14.12 0.41
C PHE A 364 17.44 15.49 1.04
N VAL A 365 17.87 15.52 2.30
CA VAL A 365 18.26 16.77 2.99
C VAL A 365 19.40 17.46 2.23
N ASP A 366 20.41 16.72 1.78
CA ASP A 366 21.52 17.27 0.98
C ASP A 366 21.03 17.81 -0.37
N TYR A 367 20.15 17.07 -1.04
CA TYR A 367 19.51 17.52 -2.29
C TYR A 367 18.68 18.80 -2.06
N ALA A 368 17.94 18.88 -0.95
CA ALA A 368 17.17 20.04 -0.57
C ALA A 368 18.08 21.25 -0.27
N CYS A 369 19.20 21.05 0.42
CA CYS A 369 20.23 22.06 0.66
C CYS A 369 20.79 22.60 -0.66
N ALA A 370 21.20 21.72 -1.58
CA ALA A 370 21.68 22.13 -2.89
C ALA A 370 20.62 22.91 -3.68
N GLY A 371 19.35 22.49 -3.56
CA GLY A 371 18.22 23.17 -4.18
C GLY A 371 18.00 24.60 -3.69
N LEU A 372 18.31 24.93 -2.44
CA LEU A 372 18.13 26.29 -1.89
C LEU A 372 19.00 27.35 -2.57
N TYR A 373 20.07 26.97 -3.28
CA TYR A 373 20.83 27.94 -4.08
C TYR A 373 20.13 28.34 -5.39
N GLN A 374 18.92 27.83 -5.64
CA GLN A 374 18.12 28.19 -6.80
C GLN A 374 17.02 29.17 -6.43
N ALA A 375 16.92 30.26 -7.18
CA ALA A 375 16.01 31.37 -6.92
C ALA A 375 14.55 30.94 -6.65
N ARG A 376 14.03 29.98 -7.43
CA ARG A 376 12.65 29.49 -7.27
C ARG A 376 12.44 28.76 -5.95
N VAL A 377 13.41 27.94 -5.54
CA VAL A 377 13.33 27.10 -4.35
C VAL A 377 13.47 27.97 -3.11
N ILE A 378 14.48 28.84 -3.06
CA ILE A 378 14.67 29.77 -1.93
C ILE A 378 13.51 30.76 -1.81
N HIS A 379 12.94 31.22 -2.92
CA HIS A 379 11.76 32.08 -2.87
C HIS A 379 10.56 31.36 -2.23
N ALA A 380 10.31 30.11 -2.61
CA ALA A 380 9.25 29.31 -1.98
C ALA A 380 9.52 29.09 -0.48
N PHE A 381 10.77 28.80 -0.11
CA PHE A 381 11.20 28.66 1.27
C PHE A 381 11.00 29.95 2.08
N ILE A 382 11.45 31.11 1.58
CA ILE A 382 11.32 32.41 2.25
C ILE A 382 9.86 32.80 2.43
N ARG A 383 9.00 32.47 1.47
CA ARG A 383 7.56 32.76 1.57
C ARG A 383 6.91 31.98 2.73
N HIS A 384 7.34 30.74 2.94
CA HIS A 384 6.85 29.89 4.03
C HIS A 384 7.54 30.17 5.37
N HIS A 385 8.82 30.57 5.33
CA HIS A 385 9.64 30.98 6.49
C HIS A 385 10.25 32.37 6.30
N PRO A 386 9.51 33.45 6.63
CA PRO A 386 9.98 34.82 6.48
C PRO A 386 11.10 35.21 7.44
N SER A 387 11.26 34.52 8.57
CA SER A 387 12.30 34.78 9.57
C SER A 387 13.60 34.03 9.28
N ARG A 388 14.72 34.48 9.85
CA ARG A 388 15.98 33.73 9.85
C ARG A 388 15.98 32.74 11.01
N PHE A 389 16.65 31.61 10.84
CA PHE A 389 16.81 30.63 11.90
C PHE A 389 18.03 30.97 12.76
N ASN A 390 17.86 30.95 14.09
CA ASN A 390 18.96 31.10 15.03
C ASN A 390 19.65 29.74 15.24
N ILE A 391 20.65 29.45 14.42
CA ILE A 391 21.44 28.22 14.51
C ILE A 391 22.85 28.59 14.94
N SER A 392 23.35 27.90 15.97
CA SER A 392 24.73 28.06 16.44
C SER A 392 25.70 27.90 15.26
N ARG A 393 26.58 28.90 15.09
CA ARG A 393 27.65 28.89 14.09
C ARG A 393 28.78 27.91 14.42
N LYS A 394 28.74 27.23 15.58
CA LYS A 394 29.71 26.18 15.89
C LYS A 394 29.74 25.20 14.71
N ALA A 395 30.94 24.96 14.19
CA ALA A 395 31.17 23.99 13.13
C ALA A 395 30.48 22.67 13.54
N LEU A 396 29.79 22.01 12.62
CA LEU A 396 29.46 20.61 12.90
C LEU A 396 30.79 19.91 13.17
N PRO A 397 30.85 19.01 14.16
CA PRO A 397 32.03 18.18 14.34
C PRO A 397 32.35 17.52 12.98
N SER A 398 33.62 17.43 12.61
CA SER A 398 34.06 16.97 11.29
C SER A 398 33.91 15.45 11.07
N GLY A 399 32.95 14.80 11.74
CA GLY A 399 32.65 13.36 11.58
C GLY A 399 31.61 13.11 10.49
N ASN A 400 31.30 11.83 10.24
CA ASN A 400 30.23 11.32 9.37
C ASN A 400 28.83 11.74 9.86
N HIS A 401 28.56 13.04 9.98
CA HIS A 401 27.27 13.54 10.42
C HIS A 401 26.26 13.44 9.29
N LEU A 402 25.21 12.65 9.53
CA LEU A 402 24.03 12.59 8.69
C LEU A 402 23.41 13.99 8.58
N ALA A 403 23.00 14.36 7.36
CA ALA A 403 22.38 15.64 7.08
C ALA A 403 21.00 15.71 7.74
N THR A 404 20.75 16.79 8.48
CA THR A 404 19.50 17.02 9.23
C THR A 404 18.83 18.32 8.82
N TRP A 405 17.63 18.60 9.34
CA TRP A 405 16.94 19.89 9.14
C TRP A 405 17.80 21.10 9.51
N LYS A 406 18.76 20.95 10.45
CA LYS A 406 19.70 22.02 10.83
C LYS A 406 20.60 22.44 9.66
N ASN A 407 20.97 21.49 8.80
CA ASN A 407 21.73 21.76 7.58
C ASN A 407 20.92 22.66 6.64
N ILE A 408 19.65 22.31 6.40
CA ILE A 408 18.73 23.12 5.58
C ILE A 408 18.60 24.53 6.13
N ALA A 409 18.36 24.67 7.43
CA ALA A 409 18.17 25.99 8.03
C ALA A 409 19.47 26.84 7.99
N ARG A 410 20.66 26.25 8.15
CA ARG A 410 21.92 26.97 7.93
C ARG A 410 22.07 27.41 6.48
N VAL A 411 21.97 26.49 5.53
CA VAL A 411 22.09 26.77 4.09
C VAL A 411 21.06 27.81 3.65
N SER A 412 19.86 27.80 4.24
CA SER A 412 18.83 28.79 3.94
C SER A 412 19.20 30.22 4.36
N ASN A 413 19.93 30.39 5.48
CA ASN A 413 20.40 31.70 5.92
C ASN A 413 21.43 32.27 4.92
N ASP A 414 22.33 31.42 4.44
CA ASP A 414 23.37 31.77 3.46
C ASP A 414 22.76 32.06 2.08
N ALA A 415 21.93 31.14 1.57
CA ALA A 415 21.21 31.31 0.31
C ALA A 415 20.29 32.54 0.30
N ARG A 416 19.66 32.88 1.44
CA ARG A 416 18.87 34.10 1.59
C ARG A 416 19.72 35.36 1.46
N ALA A 417 20.94 35.37 2.00
CA ALA A 417 21.85 36.51 1.85
C ALA A 417 22.21 36.72 0.38
N LEU A 418 22.62 35.64 -0.31
CA LEU A 418 22.90 35.65 -1.74
C LEU A 418 21.69 36.10 -2.57
N TYR A 419 20.50 35.56 -2.28
CA TYR A 419 19.26 35.92 -2.96
C TYR A 419 18.92 37.41 -2.81
N ARG A 420 19.10 37.98 -1.61
CA ARG A 420 18.83 39.40 -1.37
C ARG A 420 19.81 40.31 -2.10
N ASN A 421 21.09 39.97 -2.10
CA ASN A 421 22.13 40.77 -2.78
C ASN A 421 21.89 40.74 -4.29
N SER A 422 21.79 39.54 -4.87
CA SER A 422 21.59 39.34 -6.31
C SER A 422 20.25 39.90 -6.83
N ARG A 423 19.22 40.01 -5.97
CA ARG A 423 17.92 40.61 -6.35
C ARG A 423 18.00 42.13 -6.49
N LYS A 424 18.82 42.80 -5.68
CA LYS A 424 19.01 44.27 -5.75
C LYS A 424 19.65 44.68 -7.07
N GLU A 425 20.56 43.87 -7.58
CA GLU A 425 21.34 44.16 -8.79
C GLU A 425 20.68 43.61 -10.08
N LYS A 426 19.52 42.95 -10.00
CA LYS A 426 18.91 42.13 -11.08
C LYS A 426 19.81 40.97 -11.59
N GLU A 427 21.02 40.81 -11.06
CA GLU A 427 22.02 39.79 -11.41
C GLU A 427 21.67 38.37 -10.99
N TRP A 428 20.64 38.17 -10.17
CA TRP A 428 20.22 36.82 -9.74
C TRP A 428 19.90 35.87 -10.88
N GLN A 429 19.58 36.39 -12.07
CA GLN A 429 19.38 35.58 -13.28
C GLN A 429 20.70 34.95 -13.78
N GLN A 430 21.84 35.59 -13.54
CA GLN A 430 23.17 35.13 -13.91
C GLN A 430 23.86 34.39 -12.75
N ALA A 431 23.69 34.86 -11.51
CA ALA A 431 24.33 34.29 -10.31
C ALA A 431 23.67 32.98 -9.83
N MET A 432 22.38 32.76 -10.10
CA MET A 432 21.69 31.51 -9.77
C MET A 432 21.29 30.77 -11.03
N ARG A 433 21.95 29.62 -11.27
CA ARG A 433 21.69 28.75 -12.43
C ARG A 433 20.19 28.47 -12.58
N CYS A 434 19.61 28.95 -13.67
CA CYS A 434 18.28 28.54 -14.08
C CYS A 434 18.42 27.23 -14.88
N SER A 435 17.63 26.21 -14.52
CA SER A 435 17.70 24.88 -15.16
C SER A 435 17.39 24.85 -16.67
N ASN A 436 17.14 26.01 -17.30
CA ASN A 436 16.90 26.13 -18.73
C ASN A 436 18.19 26.34 -19.54
N ASP A 437 19.35 26.58 -18.91
CA ASP A 437 20.61 26.89 -19.62
C ASP A 437 21.18 25.72 -20.44
N LYS A 438 20.59 24.52 -20.36
CA LYS A 438 21.05 23.33 -21.10
C LYS A 438 20.28 23.05 -22.40
N MET A 439 19.41 23.95 -22.85
CA MET A 439 18.82 23.90 -24.19
C MET A 439 19.26 25.12 -25.00
N VAL A 440 20.55 25.14 -25.39
CA VAL A 440 21.06 26.16 -26.31
C VAL A 440 21.43 25.47 -27.62
N GLY A 441 20.42 25.44 -28.49
CA GLY A 441 20.53 25.37 -29.95
C GLY A 441 19.62 26.39 -30.64
N GLU A 442 18.62 26.93 -29.94
CA GLU A 442 17.78 28.04 -30.41
C GLU A 442 17.49 28.99 -29.24
N VAL A 443 17.44 30.27 -29.54
CA VAL A 443 17.28 31.39 -28.61
C VAL A 443 15.98 31.24 -27.80
N ALA A 444 16.07 30.54 -26.67
CA ALA A 444 15.02 30.52 -25.67
C ALA A 444 15.13 31.80 -24.84
N THR A 445 14.56 32.90 -25.33
CA THR A 445 14.16 33.99 -24.44
C THR A 445 13.32 33.40 -23.33
N CYS A 446 13.78 33.57 -22.08
CA CYS A 446 13.07 33.18 -20.88
C CYS A 446 11.80 34.03 -20.76
N ARG A 447 10.76 33.71 -21.54
CA ARG A 447 9.44 34.36 -21.45
C ARG A 447 8.85 34.03 -20.08
N ARG A 448 8.67 35.08 -19.28
CA ARG A 448 7.89 35.07 -18.04
C ARG A 448 6.45 35.38 -18.33
#